data_AF-A0A3L7YEF3-F1
#
_entry.id   AF-A0A3L7YEF3-F1
#
_cell.length_a   1.000
_cell.length_b   1.000
_cell.length_c   1.000
_cell.angle_alpha   90.00
_cell.angle_beta   90.00
_cell.angle_gamma   90.00
#
_symmetry.space_group_name_H-M   'P 1'
#
loop_
_entity.id
_entity.type
_entity.pdbx_description
1 polymer ?
#
loop_
_entity_poly.entity_id
_entity_poly.type
_entity_poly.pdbx_seq_one_letter_code
_entity_poly.pdbx_strand_id
1 'polypeptide(L)'
;ALRDTVIELLDAHIPGLRARIQAAVVFTPADFERELGAPRGNLYHADLTLDQILFMRPIAGWAQYRTPVHGLYLCGPANHPGAGTMGVSGYHAARAVLRNKA
;
A
#
# COMPACT_ATOMS: atom_id res chain seq x y z
N ALA A 1 12.63 -18.29 13.95
CA ALA A 1 11.29 -18.88 13.67
C ALA A 1 10.80 -18.49 12.27
N LEU A 2 10.08 -17.38 12.05
CA LEU A 2 9.50 -17.04 10.72
C LEU A 2 10.52 -17.07 9.58
N ARG A 3 11.66 -16.37 9.76
CA ARG A 3 12.78 -16.36 8.79
C ARG A 3 13.23 -17.78 8.44
N ASP A 4 13.50 -18.58 9.47
CA ASP A 4 14.11 -19.90 9.30
C ASP A 4 13.15 -20.84 8.58
N THR A 5 11.86 -20.81 8.91
CA THR A 5 10.80 -21.56 8.20
C THR A 5 10.75 -21.23 6.72
N VAL A 6 10.84 -19.94 6.35
CA VAL A 6 10.87 -19.52 4.93
C VAL A 6 12.15 -19.99 4.25
N ILE A 7 13.31 -19.87 4.91
CA ILE A 7 14.58 -20.33 4.36
C ILE A 7 14.57 -21.85 4.14
N GLU A 8 14.05 -22.63 5.08
CA GLU A 8 13.93 -24.10 4.96
C GLU A 8 13.07 -24.48 3.76
N LEU A 9 11.90 -23.84 3.61
CA LEU A 9 11.02 -24.08 2.48
C LEU A 9 11.70 -23.75 1.14
N LEU A 10 12.38 -22.61 1.07
CA LEU A 10 13.05 -22.18 -0.16
C LEU A 10 14.27 -23.05 -0.48
N ASP A 11 15.06 -23.47 0.50
CA ASP A 11 16.24 -24.32 0.31
C ASP A 11 15.87 -25.72 -0.21
N ALA A 12 14.70 -26.24 0.19
CA ALA A 12 14.15 -27.48 -0.37
C ALA A 12 13.83 -27.39 -1.88
N HIS A 13 13.52 -26.19 -2.39
CA HIS A 13 13.23 -25.93 -3.81
C HIS A 13 14.42 -25.32 -4.57
N ILE A 14 15.38 -24.73 -3.85
CA ILE A 14 16.58 -24.07 -4.37
C ILE A 14 17.77 -24.62 -3.57
N PRO A 15 18.28 -25.81 -3.92
CA PRO A 15 19.29 -26.49 -3.11
C PRO A 15 20.55 -25.63 -2.89
N GLY A 16 20.92 -25.47 -1.62
CA GLY A 16 22.10 -24.71 -1.21
C GLY A 16 21.86 -23.20 -1.12
N LEU A 17 20.62 -22.72 -1.24
CA LEU A 17 20.23 -21.34 -1.01
C LEU A 17 20.69 -20.87 0.37
N ARG A 18 20.45 -21.67 1.42
CA ARG A 18 20.78 -21.31 2.81
C ARG A 18 22.25 -20.89 2.96
N ALA A 19 23.16 -21.63 2.32
CA ALA A 19 24.59 -21.38 2.37
C ALA A 19 25.01 -20.10 1.61
N ARG A 20 24.14 -19.56 0.75
CA ARG A 20 24.39 -18.38 -0.08
C ARG A 20 23.74 -17.10 0.46
N ILE A 21 22.93 -17.18 1.52
CA ILE A 21 22.29 -16.02 2.14
C ILE A 21 23.35 -15.22 2.90
N GLN A 22 23.60 -13.98 2.48
CA GLN A 22 24.52 -13.06 3.16
C GLN A 22 23.84 -12.23 4.25
N ALA A 23 22.56 -11.89 4.05
CA ALA A 23 21.75 -11.11 4.98
C ALA A 23 20.28 -11.49 4.82
N ALA A 24 19.53 -11.36 5.92
CA ALA A 24 18.09 -11.56 5.93
C ALA A 24 17.46 -10.61 6.94
N VAL A 25 16.38 -9.93 6.52
CA VAL A 25 15.59 -9.05 7.37
C VAL A 25 14.18 -9.62 7.45
N VAL A 26 13.63 -9.64 8.66
CA VAL A 26 12.21 -9.90 8.87
C VAL A 26 11.54 -8.56 9.09
N PHE A 27 10.54 -8.27 8.28
CA PHE A 27 9.77 -7.04 8.35
C PHE A 27 8.31 -7.42 8.57
N THR A 28 7.82 -7.11 9.76
CA THR A 28 6.53 -7.57 10.29
C THR A 28 5.45 -6.50 10.11
N PRO A 29 4.16 -6.85 10.31
CA PRO A 29 3.08 -5.86 10.34
C PRO A 29 3.31 -4.70 11.33
N ALA A 30 3.94 -4.97 12.48
CA ALA A 30 4.29 -3.94 13.45
C ALA A 30 5.38 -2.99 12.93
N ASP A 31 6.30 -3.51 12.10
CA ASP A 31 7.33 -2.69 11.46
C ASP A 31 6.73 -1.83 10.35
N PHE A 32 5.81 -2.37 9.55
CA PHE A 32 5.04 -1.59 8.57
C PHE A 32 4.28 -0.43 9.23
N GLU A 33 3.63 -0.68 10.36
CA GLU A 33 2.89 0.37 11.07
C GLU A 33 3.84 1.45 11.62
N ARG A 34 4.96 1.04 12.22
CA ARG A 34 5.94 1.95 12.81
C ARG A 34 6.71 2.76 11.78
N GLU A 35 7.12 2.15 10.67
CA GLU A 35 8.07 2.75 9.72
C GLU A 35 7.39 3.36 8.49
N LEU A 36 6.25 2.81 8.07
CA LEU A 36 5.54 3.27 6.86
C LEU A 36 4.22 3.97 7.19
N GLY A 37 3.81 4.02 8.46
CA GLY A 37 2.50 4.53 8.85
C GLY A 37 1.35 3.69 8.32
N ALA A 38 1.59 2.41 8.03
CA ALA A 38 0.62 1.47 7.47
C ALA A 38 -0.15 0.75 8.60
N PRO A 39 -1.37 1.18 8.96
CA PRO A 39 -2.05 0.69 10.15
C PRO A 39 -2.30 -0.81 10.05
N ARG A 40 -2.01 -1.55 11.13
CA ARG A 40 -2.12 -3.02 11.20
C ARG A 40 -1.29 -3.75 10.13
N GLY A 41 -0.28 -3.08 9.59
CA GLY A 41 0.58 -3.60 8.51
C GLY A 41 -0.11 -3.74 7.15
N ASN A 42 -1.24 -3.07 6.92
CA ASN A 42 -1.85 -3.06 5.60
C ASN A 42 -1.10 -2.08 4.68
N LEU A 43 -0.31 -2.61 3.75
CA LEU A 43 0.45 -1.84 2.75
C LEU A 43 -0.42 -0.91 1.89
N TYR A 44 -1.71 -1.20 1.80
CA TYR A 44 -2.68 -0.40 1.07
C TYR A 44 -3.47 0.57 1.96
N HIS A 45 -3.25 0.56 3.29
CA HIS A 45 -3.92 1.36 4.33
C HIS A 45 -5.42 1.11 4.52
N ALA A 46 -6.11 0.58 3.52
CA ALA A 46 -7.48 0.10 3.60
C ALA A 46 -7.58 -1.26 2.88
N ASP A 47 -8.51 -2.10 3.30
CA ASP A 47 -8.66 -3.45 2.77
C ASP A 47 -9.16 -3.40 1.32
N LEU A 48 -9.07 -4.55 0.64
CA LEU A 48 -9.56 -4.74 -0.73
C LEU A 48 -10.86 -5.55 -0.72
N THR A 49 -11.75 -5.23 0.22
CA THR A 49 -13.11 -5.77 0.28
C THR A 49 -14.02 -5.02 -0.71
N LEU A 50 -15.19 -5.58 -1.01
CA LEU A 50 -16.13 -4.99 -1.96
C LEU A 50 -16.57 -3.56 -1.58
N ASP A 51 -16.67 -3.30 -0.27
CA ASP A 51 -16.99 -1.99 0.29
C ASP A 51 -15.80 -1.03 0.38
N GLN A 52 -14.57 -1.46 0.06
CA GLN A 52 -13.33 -0.67 0.18
C GLN A 52 -12.51 -0.63 -1.11
N ILE A 53 -13.13 -0.95 -2.26
CA ILE A 53 -12.49 -1.00 -3.57
C ILE A 53 -13.12 -0.01 -4.56
N LEU A 54 -12.39 0.31 -5.63
CA LEU A 54 -12.84 1.20 -6.71
C LEU A 54 -13.31 2.56 -6.19
N PHE A 55 -14.53 3.01 -6.55
CA PHE A 55 -15.07 4.30 -6.17
C PHE A 55 -15.52 4.37 -4.70
N MET A 56 -15.52 3.23 -4.00
CA MET A 56 -15.75 3.17 -2.56
C MET A 56 -14.48 3.46 -1.77
N ARG A 57 -13.33 3.70 -2.44
CA ARG A 57 -12.03 3.89 -1.80
C ARG A 57 -11.57 5.36 -1.82
N PRO A 58 -11.42 6.04 -0.66
CA PRO A 58 -11.60 5.51 0.71
C PRO A 58 -13.07 5.50 1.15
N ILE A 59 -13.89 6.40 0.62
CA ILE A 59 -15.34 6.40 0.72
C ILE A 59 -15.94 6.94 -0.59
N ALA A 60 -17.20 6.61 -0.86
CA ALA A 60 -17.95 7.19 -1.96
C ALA A 60 -17.97 8.73 -1.88
N GLY A 61 -17.82 9.39 -3.02
CA GLY A 61 -17.72 10.86 -3.12
C GLY A 61 -16.29 11.38 -3.04
N TRP A 62 -15.43 10.79 -2.19
CA TRP A 62 -14.02 11.24 -2.04
C TRP A 62 -13.04 10.47 -2.93
N ALA A 63 -13.51 9.40 -3.59
CA ALA A 63 -12.73 8.66 -4.59
C ALA A 63 -12.31 9.50 -5.81
N GLN A 64 -12.87 10.71 -5.97
CA GLN A 64 -12.42 11.71 -6.96
C GLN A 64 -11.36 12.66 -6.39
N TYR A 65 -10.62 12.23 -5.37
CA TYR A 65 -9.47 12.91 -4.78
C TYR A 65 -9.77 14.20 -4.02
N ARG A 66 -10.99 14.72 -4.05
CA ARG A 66 -11.40 15.93 -3.34
C ARG A 66 -12.07 15.58 -2.02
N THR A 67 -11.78 16.36 -1.00
CA THR A 67 -12.44 16.26 0.30
C THR A 67 -13.41 17.41 0.52
N PRO A 68 -14.29 17.34 1.54
CA PRO A 68 -15.13 18.47 1.95
C PRO A 68 -14.32 19.64 2.52
N VAL A 69 -13.07 19.41 2.92
CA VAL A 69 -12.17 20.46 3.41
C VAL A 69 -11.56 21.17 2.20
N HIS A 70 -11.80 22.47 2.10
CA HIS A 70 -11.31 23.28 0.99
C HIS A 70 -9.78 23.20 0.89
N GLY A 71 -9.27 22.88 -0.31
CA GLY A 71 -7.84 22.78 -0.57
C GLY A 71 -7.19 21.46 -0.16
N LEU A 72 -7.92 20.53 0.48
CA LEU A 72 -7.40 19.22 0.86
C LEU A 72 -7.80 18.14 -0.17
N TYR A 73 -6.80 17.42 -0.65
CA TYR A 73 -6.93 16.35 -1.64
C TYR A 73 -6.33 15.05 -1.12
N LEU A 74 -6.86 13.93 -1.59
CA LEU A 74 -6.39 12.60 -1.21
C LEU A 74 -5.55 11.99 -2.33
N CYS A 75 -4.44 11.38 -1.94
CA CYS A 75 -3.59 10.60 -2.82
C CYS A 75 -2.96 9.45 -2.05
N GLY A 76 -2.68 8.35 -2.74
CA GLY A 76 -1.92 7.24 -2.19
C GLY A 76 -2.57 5.88 -2.45
N PRO A 77 -2.01 4.81 -1.85
CA PRO A 77 -2.49 3.44 -2.08
C PRO A 77 -3.86 3.18 -1.43
N ALA A 78 -4.30 4.08 -0.54
CA ALA A 78 -5.59 4.08 0.12
C ALA A 78 -6.73 4.66 -0.74
N ASN A 79 -6.46 5.03 -2.00
CA ASN A 79 -7.39 5.75 -2.86
C ASN A 79 -7.67 5.00 -4.18
N HIS A 80 -8.80 5.32 -4.81
CA HIS A 80 -9.06 4.96 -6.20
C HIS A 80 -7.86 5.34 -7.10
N PRO A 81 -7.48 4.55 -8.13
CA PRO A 81 -8.13 3.34 -8.66
C PRO A 81 -7.87 2.04 -7.90
N GLY A 82 -6.91 2.02 -6.97
CA GLY A 82 -6.61 0.82 -6.20
C GLY A 82 -5.20 0.81 -5.65
N ALA A 83 -4.96 -0.24 -4.89
CA ALA A 83 -3.67 -0.63 -4.33
C ALA A 83 -2.57 -0.77 -5.40
N GLY A 84 -1.36 -0.28 -5.11
CA GLY A 84 -0.16 -0.55 -5.91
C GLY A 84 0.69 0.68 -6.23
N THR A 85 1.84 0.42 -6.87
CA THR A 85 2.92 1.39 -7.15
C THR A 85 2.74 2.16 -8.47
N MET A 86 1.63 1.98 -9.18
CA MET A 86 1.43 2.60 -10.51
C MET A 86 1.27 4.13 -10.47
N GLY A 87 1.25 4.76 -9.29
CA GLY A 87 1.22 6.23 -9.14
C GLY A 87 -0.05 6.91 -9.65
N VAL A 88 -1.03 6.16 -10.15
CA VAL A 88 -2.24 6.67 -10.82
C VAL A 88 -3.08 7.55 -9.88
N SER A 89 -3.19 7.16 -8.60
CA SER A 89 -3.88 7.99 -7.60
C SER A 89 -3.22 9.36 -7.45
N GLY A 90 -1.89 9.41 -7.38
CA GLY A 90 -1.14 10.67 -7.32
C GLY A 90 -1.31 11.52 -8.58
N TYR A 91 -1.26 10.89 -9.76
CA TYR A 91 -1.50 11.57 -11.03
C TYR A 91 -2.90 12.21 -11.09
N HIS A 92 -3.94 11.47 -10.72
CA HIS A 92 -5.30 11.99 -10.74
C HIS A 92 -5.56 13.04 -9.64
N ALA A 93 -4.97 12.88 -8.46
CA ALA A 93 -5.03 13.89 -7.40
C ALA A 93 -4.41 15.22 -7.88
N ALA A 94 -3.24 15.17 -8.50
CA ALA A 94 -2.59 16.36 -9.07
C ALA A 94 -3.47 17.03 -10.15
N ARG A 95 -4.11 16.24 -11.03
CA ARG A 95 -5.06 16.75 -12.02
C ARG A 95 -6.29 17.39 -11.37
N ALA A 96 -6.79 16.83 -10.26
CA ALA A 96 -7.91 17.39 -9.50
C ALA A 96 -7.54 18.74 -8.87
N VAL A 97 -6.31 18.89 -8.38
CA VAL A 97 -5.76 20.17 -7.88
C VAL A 97 -5.71 21.20 -8.99
N LEU A 98 -5.13 20.88 -10.15
CA LEU A 98 -4.97 21.81 -11.27
C LEU A 98 -6.32 22.32 -11.79
N ARG A 99 -7.33 21.46 -11.87
CA ARG A 99 -8.69 21.84 -12.30
C ARG A 99 -9.40 22.81 -11.35
N ASN A 100 -8.93 22.95 -10.11
CA ASN A 100 -9.55 23.82 -9.11
C ASN A 100 -8.85 25.18 -8.96
N LYS A 101 -7.67 25.33 -9.56
CA LYS A 101 -6.93 26.60 -9.58
C LYS A 101 -7.28 27.47 -10.80
N ALA A 102 -8.00 26.90 -11.77
CA ALA A 102 -8.64 27.61 -12.89
C ALA A 102 -10.07 27.97 -12.51
#